data_AF-A0A6P6S3L9-F1
#
_entry.id   AF-A0A6P6S3L9-F1
#
_cell.length_a   1.000
_cell.length_b   1.000
_cell.length_c   1.000
_cell.angle_alpha   90.00
_cell.angle_beta   90.00
_cell.angle_gamma   90.00
#
_symmetry.space_group_name_H-M   'P 1'
#
loop_
_entity.id
_entity.type
_entity.pdbx_description
1 polymer ?
#
loop_
_entity_poly.entity_id
_entity_poly.type
_entity_poly.pdbx_seq_one_letter_code
_entity_poly.pdbx_strand_id
1 'polypeptide(L)'
;MIHLPGRLSWFTILDSYYGNITYNSGSTYRTNLNFLLDTLSSHASRTDNNGFYNFSTGDDASNKVYGVFLCRGDVNTDVCKECVADAHIRLLDECPNQTAAIVWYDECLLRFSDQTIFSKADLGENLTRCNPINVPGPDWDKFKMVLKNLLHNAADEAANHTLGKKFAVQEGNYSTDQKRLYTLTQCTPDLSPYDCKRCLTEAIVVVPACCSKKQGGRVIYPSCNLRYEVSVFYDTVSSASPNSPGGPPPNSTEEDVIKRPTMASVVCMLNPSSVPLPTPHRPAVFRSHGSESRVDELKVDQSNAQRISAPSSVNEASITEPYPR
;
A
#
# COMPACT_ATOMS: atom_id res chain seq x y z
N MET A 1 -8.88 25.20 2.27
CA MET A 1 -7.76 24.36 2.72
C MET A 1 -7.15 23.71 1.50
N ILE A 2 -5.84 23.84 1.36
CA ILE A 2 -5.10 23.39 0.17
C ILE A 2 -4.93 21.87 0.31
N HIS A 3 -5.69 21.08 -0.46
CA HIS A 3 -5.29 19.72 -0.79
C HIS A 3 -4.00 19.84 -1.61
N LEU A 4 -2.91 19.22 -1.16
CA LEU A 4 -1.77 18.94 -2.03
C LEU A 4 -2.16 17.76 -2.94
N PRO A 5 -2.36 17.95 -4.26
CA PRO A 5 -2.55 16.84 -5.17
C PRO A 5 -1.16 16.40 -5.67
N GLY A 6 -0.77 15.13 -5.49
CA GLY A 6 0.39 14.67 -6.24
C GLY A 6 1.16 13.43 -5.78
N ARG A 7 0.90 12.84 -4.61
CA ARG A 7 1.48 11.52 -4.32
C ARG A 7 0.42 10.46 -4.62
N LEU A 8 0.43 9.94 -5.86
CA LEU A 8 -0.19 8.65 -6.12
C LEU A 8 0.54 7.65 -5.23
N SER A 9 -0.13 7.15 -4.17
CA SER A 9 0.43 6.06 -3.38
C SER A 9 0.64 4.88 -4.32
N TRP A 10 1.89 4.40 -4.38
CA TRP A 10 2.24 3.23 -5.17
C TRP A 10 1.99 1.93 -4.40
N PHE A 11 1.66 2.03 -3.11
CA PHE A 11 1.36 0.90 -2.26
C PHE A 11 -0.05 0.38 -2.48
N THR A 12 -0.18 -0.93 -2.53
CA THR A 12 -1.49 -1.58 -2.64
C THR A 12 -2.08 -1.74 -1.24
N ILE A 13 -3.17 -1.02 -0.99
CA ILE A 13 -3.96 -1.20 0.24
C ILE A 13 -4.71 -2.52 0.15
N LEU A 14 -4.60 -3.33 1.20
CA LEU A 14 -5.30 -4.59 1.32
C LEU A 14 -6.68 -4.41 1.95
N ASP A 15 -6.72 -3.75 3.11
CA ASP A 15 -7.95 -3.42 3.83
C ASP A 15 -7.68 -2.42 4.96
N SER A 16 -8.74 -1.94 5.61
CA SER A 16 -8.66 -1.07 6.78
C SER A 16 -9.79 -1.39 7.76
N TYR A 17 -9.53 -1.31 9.05
CA TYR A 17 -10.53 -1.47 10.10
C TYR A 17 -10.49 -0.31 11.09
N TYR A 18 -11.68 0.18 11.43
CA TYR A 18 -11.91 1.36 12.26
C TYR A 18 -12.83 0.99 13.42
N GLY A 19 -12.39 1.27 14.65
CA GLY A 19 -13.17 1.01 15.85
C GLY A 19 -14.40 1.92 15.95
N ASN A 20 -15.44 1.44 16.64
CA ASN A 20 -16.68 2.21 16.83
C ASN A 20 -16.61 3.26 17.94
N ILE A 21 -15.57 3.20 18.79
CA ILE A 21 -15.37 4.14 19.88
C ILE A 21 -14.65 5.38 19.35
N THR A 22 -15.13 6.56 19.76
CA THR A 22 -14.61 7.84 19.29
C THR A 22 -14.15 8.72 20.44
N TYR A 23 -13.16 9.57 20.18
CA TYR A 23 -12.71 10.63 21.09
C TYR A 23 -13.21 12.00 20.60
N ASN A 24 -13.27 12.97 21.52
CA ASN A 24 -13.66 14.34 21.19
C ASN A 24 -12.55 15.07 20.44
N SER A 25 -12.94 15.85 19.43
CA SER A 25 -12.01 16.75 18.72
C SER A 25 -11.33 17.70 19.71
N GLY A 26 -10.00 17.82 19.63
CA GLY A 26 -9.19 18.65 20.55
C GLY A 26 -8.88 18.01 21.91
N SER A 27 -9.24 16.74 22.13
CA SER A 27 -8.85 15.99 23.34
C SER A 27 -7.34 15.77 23.44
N THR A 28 -6.85 15.56 24.66
CA THR A 28 -5.45 15.14 24.91
C THR A 28 -5.13 13.82 24.21
N TYR A 29 -6.11 12.91 24.10
CA TYR A 29 -5.99 11.69 23.31
C TYR A 29 -5.56 11.98 21.85
N ARG A 30 -6.17 12.98 21.17
CA ARG A 30 -5.79 13.35 19.79
C ARG A 30 -4.33 13.80 19.71
N THR A 31 -3.88 14.62 20.65
CA THR A 31 -2.48 15.09 20.69
C THR A 31 -1.53 13.92 20.89
N ASN A 32 -1.87 13.00 21.80
CA ASN A 32 -1.10 11.78 22.05
C ASN A 32 -1.06 10.85 20.83
N LEU A 33 -2.18 10.68 20.13
CA LEU A 33 -2.27 9.90 18.90
C LEU A 33 -1.40 10.47 17.78
N ASN A 34 -1.44 11.78 17.54
CA ASN A 34 -0.57 12.42 16.54
C ASN A 34 0.91 12.19 16.87
N PHE A 35 1.31 12.43 18.13
CA PHE A 35 2.68 12.20 18.57
C PHE A 35 3.12 10.73 18.44
N LEU A 36 2.22 9.79 18.75
CA LEU A 36 2.44 8.36 18.56
C LEU A 36 2.71 8.03 17.09
N LEU A 37 1.85 8.49 16.17
CA LEU A 37 1.96 8.17 14.74
C LEU A 37 3.21 8.81 14.11
N ASP A 38 3.56 10.04 14.50
CA ASP A 38 4.84 10.67 14.13
C ASP A 38 6.05 9.85 14.62
N THR A 39 5.99 9.35 15.85
CA THR A 39 7.04 8.52 16.44
C THR A 39 7.18 7.20 15.69
N LEU A 40 6.08 6.52 15.37
CA LEU A 40 6.09 5.27 14.60
C LEU A 40 6.64 5.50 13.18
N SER A 41 6.18 6.54 12.50
CA SER A 41 6.63 6.87 11.14
C SER A 41 8.12 7.21 11.08
N SER A 42 8.64 7.97 12.05
CA SER A 42 10.07 8.25 12.13
C SER A 42 10.90 6.99 12.42
N HIS A 43 10.40 6.08 13.25
CA HIS A 43 11.09 4.82 13.55
C HIS A 43 11.13 3.86 12.37
N ALA A 44 10.19 3.93 11.42
CA ALA A 44 10.23 3.10 10.21
C ALA A 44 11.47 3.32 9.33
N SER A 45 12.16 4.46 9.50
CA SER A 45 13.43 4.75 8.81
C SER A 45 14.67 4.12 9.45
N ARG A 46 14.53 3.50 10.63
CA ARG A 46 15.66 2.91 11.36
C ARG A 46 15.98 1.52 10.85
N THR A 47 17.26 1.18 10.84
CA THR A 47 17.75 -0.15 10.43
C THR A 47 17.89 -1.13 11.59
N ASP A 48 17.88 -0.65 12.83
CA ASP A 48 18.10 -1.46 14.04
C ASP A 48 16.84 -2.12 14.61
N ASN A 49 15.66 -1.70 14.13
CA ASN A 49 14.37 -2.22 14.59
C ASN A 49 13.81 -3.35 13.72
N ASN A 50 14.53 -3.75 12.67
CA ASN A 50 14.12 -4.78 11.73
C ASN A 50 12.69 -4.57 11.16
N GLY A 51 12.27 -3.32 10.91
CA GLY A 51 10.96 -3.03 10.34
C GLY A 51 9.80 -3.33 11.27
N PHE A 52 10.02 -3.33 12.59
CA PHE A 52 8.97 -3.41 13.60
C PHE A 52 9.25 -2.43 14.73
N TYR A 53 8.23 -1.72 15.18
CA TYR A 53 8.33 -0.91 16.38
C TYR A 53 6.96 -0.79 17.03
N ASN A 54 6.94 -0.88 18.35
CA ASN A 54 5.78 -0.58 19.17
C ASN A 54 6.10 0.60 20.10
N PHE A 55 5.10 1.42 20.36
CA PHE A 55 5.24 2.61 21.20
C PHE A 55 3.94 2.92 21.91
N SER A 56 4.01 3.54 23.08
CA SER A 56 2.82 4.03 23.76
C SER A 56 3.09 5.37 24.42
N THR A 57 2.07 6.21 24.50
CA THR A 57 2.17 7.56 25.08
C THR A 57 0.87 7.96 25.78
N GLY A 58 0.93 8.97 26.64
CA GLY A 58 -0.11 9.35 27.60
C GLY A 58 0.10 8.66 28.95
N ASP A 59 -0.06 9.40 30.05
CA ASP A 59 0.13 8.85 31.40
C ASP A 59 -1.20 8.40 32.02
N ASP A 60 -2.28 9.14 31.71
CA ASP A 60 -3.63 8.81 32.16
C ASP A 60 -4.29 7.75 31.27
N ALA A 61 -5.00 6.81 31.88
CA ALA A 61 -5.67 5.71 31.18
C ALA A 61 -6.66 6.19 30.09
N SER A 62 -7.33 7.33 30.29
CA SER A 62 -8.28 7.90 29.32
C SER A 62 -7.63 8.53 28.09
N ASN A 63 -6.32 8.81 28.15
CA ASN A 63 -5.56 9.44 27.07
C ASN A 63 -4.39 8.57 26.60
N LYS A 64 -4.29 7.34 27.10
CA LYS A 64 -3.24 6.39 26.73
C LYS A 64 -3.50 5.89 25.31
N VAL A 65 -2.45 5.90 24.49
CA VAL A 65 -2.49 5.36 23.13
C VAL A 65 -1.36 4.37 22.95
N TYR A 66 -1.68 3.22 22.36
CA TYR A 66 -0.74 2.18 21.97
C TYR A 66 -0.70 2.12 20.45
N GLY A 67 0.48 1.92 19.88
CA GLY A 67 0.60 1.74 18.45
C GLY A 67 1.77 0.85 18.05
N VAL A 68 1.65 0.29 16.86
CA VAL A 68 2.60 -0.64 16.29
C VAL A 68 2.63 -0.50 14.78
N PHE A 69 3.80 -0.61 14.19
CA PHE A 69 3.94 -0.92 12.78
C PHE A 69 4.72 -2.22 12.59
N LEU A 70 4.42 -2.92 11.51
CA LEU A 70 5.18 -4.08 11.05
C LEU A 70 5.33 -4.00 9.54
N CYS A 71 6.57 -4.01 9.06
CA CYS A 71 6.90 -4.17 7.66
C CYS A 71 7.14 -5.64 7.32
N ARG A 72 6.88 -6.02 6.08
CA ARG A 72 7.09 -7.38 5.60
C ARG A 72 8.57 -7.78 5.73
N GLY A 73 8.81 -9.06 5.98
CA GLY A 73 10.15 -9.55 6.31
C GLY A 73 11.23 -9.25 5.28
N ASP A 74 10.87 -9.32 4.02
CA ASP A 74 11.71 -9.13 2.83
C ASP A 74 11.81 -7.68 2.36
N VAL A 75 10.97 -6.79 2.90
CA VAL A 75 10.95 -5.37 2.54
C VAL A 75 12.14 -4.62 3.15
N ASN A 76 12.82 -3.82 2.33
CA ASN A 76 13.93 -2.96 2.75
C ASN A 76 13.44 -1.72 3.52
N THR A 77 14.37 -1.04 4.20
CA THR A 77 14.05 0.09 5.09
C THR A 77 13.42 1.28 4.38
N ASP A 78 13.83 1.59 3.14
CA ASP A 78 13.26 2.73 2.40
C ASP A 78 11.79 2.48 2.05
N VAL A 79 11.48 1.29 1.55
CA VAL A 79 10.11 0.88 1.24
C VAL A 79 9.27 0.80 2.50
N CYS A 80 9.81 0.25 3.59
CA CYS A 80 9.14 0.21 4.88
C CYS A 80 8.78 1.62 5.39
N LYS A 81 9.74 2.54 5.35
CA LYS A 81 9.55 3.95 5.72
C LYS A 81 8.43 4.61 4.91
N GLU A 82 8.45 4.44 3.59
CA GLU A 82 7.42 5.03 2.74
C GLU A 82 6.03 4.44 3.01
N CYS A 83 5.94 3.12 3.20
CA CYS A 83 4.67 2.44 3.49
C CYS A 83 4.07 2.91 4.81
N VAL A 84 4.88 3.01 5.87
CA VAL A 84 4.39 3.48 7.18
C VAL A 84 4.00 4.96 7.14
N ALA A 85 4.70 5.80 6.37
CA ALA A 85 4.32 7.20 6.18
C ALA A 85 2.98 7.34 5.43
N ASP A 86 2.75 6.53 4.40
CA ASP A 86 1.47 6.51 3.66
C ASP A 86 0.33 6.00 4.56
N ALA A 87 0.58 4.93 5.32
CA ALA A 87 -0.34 4.41 6.32
C ALA A 87 -0.72 5.45 7.38
N HIS A 88 0.25 6.24 7.87
CA HIS A 88 0.01 7.31 8.83
C HIS A 88 -0.99 8.34 8.28
N ILE A 89 -0.72 8.88 7.08
CA ILE A 89 -1.59 9.88 6.44
C ILE A 89 -3.00 9.31 6.28
N ARG A 90 -3.12 8.08 5.77
CA ARG A 90 -4.40 7.43 5.52
C ARG A 90 -5.21 7.21 6.78
N LEU A 91 -4.58 6.79 7.88
CA LEU A 91 -5.27 6.62 9.16
C LEU A 91 -5.84 7.94 9.68
N LEU A 92 -5.13 9.07 9.50
CA LEU A 92 -5.65 10.37 9.94
C LEU A 92 -6.77 10.91 9.04
N ASP A 93 -6.72 10.60 7.74
CA ASP A 93 -7.72 11.06 6.76
C ASP A 93 -9.01 10.24 6.82
N GLU A 94 -8.92 8.91 6.93
CA GLU A 94 -10.08 8.01 6.93
C GLU A 94 -10.66 7.77 8.35
N CYS A 95 -9.86 8.03 9.40
CA CYS A 95 -10.26 7.85 10.81
C CYS A 95 -10.14 9.17 11.60
N PRO A 96 -11.05 10.14 11.41
CA PRO A 96 -10.89 11.46 12.02
C PRO A 96 -10.93 11.42 13.56
N ASN A 97 -11.65 10.47 14.16
CA ASN A 97 -11.93 10.47 15.60
C ASN A 97 -12.02 9.11 16.29
N GLN A 98 -11.64 8.00 15.65
CA GLN A 98 -11.68 6.67 16.24
C GLN A 98 -10.55 6.46 17.25
N THR A 99 -10.81 5.73 18.34
CA THR A 99 -9.78 5.38 19.34
C THR A 99 -8.98 4.13 18.99
N ALA A 100 -9.35 3.43 17.92
CA ALA A 100 -8.58 2.30 17.40
C ALA A 100 -8.73 2.21 15.88
N ALA A 101 -7.64 1.93 15.19
CA ALA A 101 -7.65 1.64 13.76
C ALA A 101 -6.45 0.79 13.36
N ILE A 102 -6.59 0.07 12.26
CA ILE A 102 -5.51 -0.65 11.59
C ILE A 102 -5.69 -0.51 10.08
N VAL A 103 -4.57 -0.30 9.37
CA VAL A 103 -4.51 -0.37 7.92
C VAL A 103 -3.46 -1.41 7.51
N TRP A 104 -3.81 -2.24 6.53
CA TRP A 104 -2.92 -3.25 5.96
C TRP A 104 -2.58 -2.89 4.51
N TYR A 105 -1.29 -2.91 4.21
CA TYR A 105 -0.73 -2.88 2.86
C TYR A 105 -0.04 -4.21 2.56
N ASP A 106 0.38 -4.41 1.31
CA ASP A 106 1.20 -5.56 0.92
C ASP A 106 2.58 -5.55 1.61
N GLU A 107 3.10 -4.36 1.92
CA GLU A 107 4.46 -4.12 2.42
C GLU A 107 4.52 -3.84 3.92
N CYS A 108 3.44 -3.33 4.53
CA CYS A 108 3.40 -3.02 5.95
C CYS A 108 1.97 -3.01 6.53
N LEU A 109 1.88 -2.97 7.86
CA LEU A 109 0.67 -2.56 8.58
C LEU A 109 1.02 -1.46 9.59
N LEU A 110 0.04 -0.62 9.90
CA LEU A 110 0.09 0.37 10.97
C LEU A 110 -1.20 0.30 11.77
N ARG A 111 -1.07 0.22 13.09
CA ARG A 111 -2.19 0.06 14.02
C ARG A 111 -2.03 0.95 15.24
N PHE A 112 -3.14 1.52 15.71
CA PHE A 112 -3.23 2.14 17.03
C PHE A 112 -4.51 1.71 17.77
N SER A 113 -4.51 1.90 19.09
CA SER A 113 -5.59 1.51 19.99
C SER A 113 -5.50 2.26 21.32
N ASP A 114 -6.63 2.50 21.98
CA ASP A 114 -6.74 2.92 23.38
C ASP A 114 -6.55 1.75 24.37
N GLN A 115 -6.72 0.51 23.89
CA GLN A 115 -6.39 -0.72 24.61
C GLN A 115 -4.98 -1.21 24.31
N THR A 116 -4.39 -1.96 25.25
CA THR A 116 -3.08 -2.62 25.03
C THR A 116 -3.17 -3.66 23.91
N ILE A 117 -2.20 -3.60 22.98
CA ILE A 117 -2.12 -4.46 21.79
C ILE A 117 -0.76 -5.16 21.65
N PHE A 118 0.05 -5.15 22.72
CA PHE A 118 1.41 -5.71 22.71
C PHE A 118 1.48 -7.10 23.34
N SER A 119 2.44 -7.89 22.87
CA SER A 119 2.85 -9.19 23.42
C SER A 119 1.74 -10.22 23.56
N LYS A 120 0.62 -10.04 22.84
CA LYS A 120 -0.53 -10.93 22.85
C LYS A 120 -0.98 -11.19 21.42
N ALA A 121 -1.15 -12.47 21.07
CA ALA A 121 -1.70 -12.81 19.77
C ALA A 121 -3.15 -12.30 19.67
N ASP A 122 -3.37 -11.36 18.76
CA ASP A 122 -4.68 -10.85 18.42
C ASP A 122 -5.23 -11.62 17.22
N LEU A 123 -6.30 -12.38 17.49
CA LEU A 123 -7.05 -13.17 16.52
C LEU A 123 -8.42 -12.56 16.22
N GLY A 124 -8.58 -11.26 16.47
CA GLY A 124 -9.83 -10.52 16.22
C GLY A 124 -10.15 -10.38 14.75
N GLU A 125 -10.49 -9.15 14.32
CA GLU A 125 -10.83 -8.87 12.93
C GLU A 125 -9.71 -9.32 11.99
N ASN A 126 -10.08 -10.21 11.06
CA ASN A 126 -9.16 -10.79 10.11
C ASN A 126 -9.59 -10.49 8.68
N LEU A 127 -8.58 -10.48 7.82
CA LEU A 127 -8.72 -10.26 6.41
C LEU A 127 -8.36 -11.53 5.67
N THR A 128 -9.24 -11.96 4.77
CA THR A 128 -8.95 -13.03 3.82
C THR A 128 -9.05 -12.52 2.39
N ARG A 129 -8.12 -12.95 1.54
CA ARG A 129 -8.09 -12.67 0.10
C ARG A 129 -7.63 -13.90 -0.62
N CYS A 130 -8.31 -14.27 -1.70
CA CYS A 130 -7.97 -15.47 -2.45
C CYS A 130 -7.75 -15.14 -3.91
N ASN A 131 -6.83 -15.86 -4.53
CA ASN A 131 -6.63 -15.81 -5.97
C ASN A 131 -7.93 -16.30 -6.66
N PRO A 132 -8.45 -15.60 -7.68
CA PRO A 132 -9.67 -16.03 -8.37
C PRO A 132 -9.48 -17.37 -9.09
N ILE A 133 -8.24 -17.70 -9.48
CA ILE A 133 -7.90 -18.87 -10.26
C ILE A 133 -7.80 -20.11 -9.37
N ASN A 134 -8.39 -21.21 -9.85
CA ASN A 134 -8.32 -22.50 -9.19
C ASN A 134 -7.07 -23.27 -9.62
N VAL A 135 -6.56 -24.08 -8.71
CA VAL A 135 -5.57 -25.12 -9.03
C VAL A 135 -6.19 -26.10 -10.04
N PRO A 136 -5.45 -26.53 -11.08
CA PRO A 136 -5.92 -27.56 -12.00
C PRO A 136 -6.33 -28.84 -11.25
N GLY A 137 -7.46 -29.44 -11.66
CA GLY A 137 -8.05 -30.60 -10.97
C GLY A 137 -7.07 -31.74 -10.66
N PRO A 138 -6.23 -32.19 -11.61
CA PRO A 138 -5.25 -33.26 -11.38
C PRO A 138 -4.17 -32.93 -10.33
N ASP A 139 -3.88 -31.64 -10.14
CA ASP A 139 -2.84 -31.17 -9.21
C ASP A 139 -3.39 -30.93 -7.79
N TRP A 140 -4.71 -30.92 -7.60
CA TRP A 140 -5.34 -30.41 -6.37
C TRP A 140 -4.96 -31.16 -5.10
N ASP A 141 -4.99 -32.50 -5.11
CA ASP A 141 -4.70 -33.27 -3.89
C ASP A 141 -3.25 -33.12 -3.44
N LYS A 142 -2.31 -33.11 -4.40
CA LYS A 142 -0.89 -32.86 -4.11
C LYS A 142 -0.68 -31.41 -3.67
N PHE A 143 -1.32 -30.43 -4.31
CA PHE A 143 -1.28 -29.03 -3.91
C PHE A 143 -1.72 -28.82 -2.47
N LYS A 144 -2.88 -29.35 -2.09
CA LYS A 144 -3.44 -29.24 -0.73
C LYS A 144 -2.48 -29.80 0.33
N MET A 145 -1.87 -30.96 0.06
CA MET A 145 -0.91 -31.60 0.97
C MET A 145 0.37 -30.76 1.10
N VAL A 146 0.94 -30.34 -0.03
CA VAL A 146 2.17 -29.52 -0.06
C VAL A 146 1.93 -28.18 0.63
N LEU A 147 0.82 -27.49 0.34
CA LEU A 147 0.47 -26.21 0.98
C LEU A 147 0.43 -26.32 2.50
N LYS A 148 -0.27 -27.34 3.03
CA LYS A 148 -0.36 -27.56 4.47
C LYS A 148 1.02 -27.74 5.11
N ASN A 149 1.87 -28.58 4.50
CA ASN A 149 3.21 -28.84 5.02
C ASN A 149 4.11 -27.60 4.96
N LEU A 150 4.12 -26.88 3.84
CA LEU A 150 4.93 -25.67 3.68
C LEU A 150 4.52 -24.58 4.68
N LEU A 151 3.21 -24.36 4.86
CA LEU A 151 2.71 -23.36 5.82
C LEU A 151 3.06 -23.73 7.28
N HIS A 152 2.93 -24.99 7.68
CA HIS A 152 3.32 -25.41 9.02
C HIS A 152 4.84 -25.29 9.25
N ASN A 153 5.66 -25.68 8.28
CA ASN A 153 7.11 -25.52 8.37
C ASN A 153 7.52 -24.04 8.45
N ALA A 154 6.93 -23.19 7.61
CA ALA A 154 7.16 -21.74 7.64
C ALA A 154 6.70 -21.15 8.98
N ALA A 155 5.57 -21.60 9.52
CA ALA A 155 5.09 -21.14 10.82
C ALA A 155 6.04 -21.50 11.97
N ASP A 156 6.59 -22.71 11.95
CA ASP A 156 7.59 -23.16 12.93
C ASP A 156 8.89 -22.35 12.84
N GLU A 157 9.39 -22.11 11.63
CA GLU A 157 10.58 -21.30 11.40
C GLU A 157 10.38 -19.85 11.85
N ALA A 158 9.27 -19.22 11.44
CA ALA A 158 8.92 -17.85 11.83
C ALA A 158 8.80 -17.69 13.35
N ALA A 159 8.17 -18.65 14.04
CA ALA A 159 8.02 -18.64 15.48
C ALA A 159 9.35 -18.77 16.24
N ASN A 160 10.30 -19.53 15.69
CA ASN A 160 11.61 -19.77 16.27
C ASN A 160 12.62 -18.64 16.02
N HIS A 161 12.33 -17.68 15.12
CA HIS A 161 13.12 -16.48 14.94
C HIS A 161 12.93 -15.50 16.11
N THR A 162 13.74 -15.64 17.16
CA THR A 162 13.65 -14.84 18.40
C THR A 162 14.22 -13.42 18.26
N LEU A 163 15.22 -13.22 17.40
CA LEU A 163 15.90 -11.93 17.21
C LEU A 163 15.57 -11.24 15.88
N GLY A 164 14.76 -11.90 15.03
CA GLY A 164 14.44 -11.45 13.68
C GLY A 164 13.01 -10.94 13.55
N LYS A 165 12.59 -10.72 12.29
CA LYS A 165 11.25 -10.24 11.92
C LYS A 165 10.10 -11.23 12.13
N LYS A 166 10.35 -12.35 12.83
CA LYS A 166 9.47 -13.54 12.92
C LYS A 166 8.82 -13.88 11.59
N PHE A 167 9.67 -13.96 10.56
CA PHE A 167 9.31 -14.13 9.16
C PHE A 167 9.97 -15.39 8.63
N ALA A 168 9.25 -16.13 7.80
CA ALA A 168 9.79 -17.27 7.08
C ALA A 168 9.10 -17.44 5.73
N VAL A 169 9.84 -18.04 4.80
CA VAL A 169 9.33 -18.45 3.49
C VAL A 169 9.65 -19.92 3.28
N GLN A 170 8.76 -20.62 2.59
CA GLN A 170 8.94 -22.01 2.20
C GLN A 170 8.44 -22.19 0.78
N GLU A 171 8.98 -23.19 0.09
CA GLU A 171 8.59 -23.49 -1.28
C GLU A 171 8.69 -24.97 -1.59
N GLY A 172 7.91 -25.44 -2.56
CA GLY A 172 7.91 -26.85 -2.93
C GLY A 172 7.13 -27.18 -4.20
N ASN A 173 7.45 -28.32 -4.80
CA ASN A 173 6.83 -28.77 -6.04
C ASN A 173 5.52 -29.50 -5.76
N TYR A 174 4.43 -29.05 -6.38
CA TYR A 174 3.10 -29.64 -6.20
C TYR A 174 2.57 -30.40 -7.42
N SER A 175 3.28 -30.38 -8.54
CA SER A 175 2.88 -31.07 -9.78
C SER A 175 4.01 -31.96 -10.32
N THR A 176 3.72 -32.82 -11.30
CA THR A 176 4.73 -33.59 -12.06
C THR A 176 5.54 -32.68 -12.98
N ASP A 177 4.93 -31.60 -13.46
CA ASP A 177 5.53 -30.60 -14.35
C ASP A 177 6.41 -29.59 -13.59
N GLN A 178 6.85 -29.94 -12.37
CA GLN A 178 7.67 -29.09 -11.50
C GLN A 178 7.06 -27.72 -11.19
N LYS A 179 5.72 -27.59 -11.20
CA LYS A 179 5.04 -26.38 -10.72
C LYS A 179 5.32 -26.16 -9.24
N ARG A 180 5.67 -24.93 -8.88
CA ARG A 180 6.09 -24.53 -7.53
C ARG A 180 4.99 -23.79 -6.80
N LEU A 181 4.95 -24.01 -5.49
CA LEU A 181 4.13 -23.27 -4.55
C LEU A 181 5.07 -22.52 -3.61
N TYR A 182 4.76 -21.25 -3.38
CA TYR A 182 5.52 -20.36 -2.50
C TYR A 182 4.63 -19.95 -1.34
N THR A 183 5.18 -19.99 -0.13
CA THR A 183 4.48 -19.61 1.10
C THR A 183 5.31 -18.65 1.92
N LEU A 184 4.65 -17.72 2.60
CA LEU A 184 5.23 -16.74 3.50
C LEU A 184 4.38 -16.71 4.77
N THR A 185 5.05 -16.68 5.92
CA THR A 185 4.42 -16.48 7.23
C THR A 185 5.15 -15.38 7.99
N GLN A 186 4.42 -14.59 8.76
CA GLN A 186 5.02 -13.56 9.61
C GLN A 186 4.20 -13.30 10.87
N CYS A 187 4.87 -13.04 11.99
CA CYS A 187 4.27 -12.54 13.23
C CYS A 187 4.82 -11.16 13.59
N THR A 188 4.12 -10.44 14.46
CA THR A 188 4.71 -9.27 15.15
C THR A 188 5.82 -9.75 16.10
N PRO A 189 7.04 -9.17 16.02
CA PRO A 189 8.20 -9.57 16.84
C PRO A 189 8.01 -9.54 18.36
N ASP A 190 7.03 -8.80 18.88
CA ASP A 190 6.70 -8.74 20.30
C ASP A 190 6.02 -10.00 20.86
N LEU A 191 5.58 -10.93 20.00
CA LEU A 191 5.00 -12.19 20.43
C LEU A 191 6.03 -13.20 20.95
N SER A 192 5.64 -13.99 21.95
CA SER A 192 6.38 -15.20 22.31
C SER A 192 6.40 -16.20 21.14
N PRO A 193 7.39 -17.12 21.06
CA PRO A 193 7.38 -18.19 20.06
C PRO A 193 6.07 -18.99 20.07
N TYR A 194 5.52 -19.25 21.26
CA TYR A 194 4.26 -19.95 21.43
C TYR A 194 3.08 -19.17 20.84
N ASP A 195 2.94 -17.89 21.18
CA ASP A 195 1.84 -17.05 20.69
C ASP A 195 1.93 -16.81 19.18
N CYS A 196 3.14 -16.66 18.64
CA CYS A 196 3.37 -16.56 17.20
C CYS A 196 2.93 -17.83 16.48
N LYS A 197 3.40 -19.01 16.93
CA LYS A 197 3.00 -20.29 16.34
C LYS A 197 1.50 -20.53 16.44
N ARG A 198 0.88 -20.20 17.58
CA ARG A 198 -0.58 -20.27 17.75
C ARG A 198 -1.28 -19.40 16.72
N CYS A 199 -0.88 -18.13 16.59
CA CYS A 199 -1.50 -17.20 15.65
C CYS A 199 -1.44 -17.72 14.21
N LEU A 200 -0.25 -18.16 13.77
CA LEU A 200 -0.06 -18.69 12.42
C LEU A 200 -0.83 -20.00 12.20
N THR A 201 -0.93 -20.87 13.21
CA THR A 201 -1.71 -22.11 13.12
C THR A 201 -3.20 -21.83 12.94
N GLU A 202 -3.75 -20.86 13.67
CA GLU A 202 -5.14 -20.42 13.48
C GLU A 202 -5.36 -19.84 12.07
N ALA A 203 -4.42 -19.04 11.56
CA ALA A 203 -4.48 -18.57 10.18
C ALA A 203 -4.48 -19.72 9.15
N ILE A 204 -3.70 -20.78 9.38
CA ILE A 204 -3.68 -21.98 8.51
C ILE A 204 -5.04 -22.69 8.52
N VAL A 205 -5.71 -22.77 9.68
CA VAL A 205 -7.04 -23.40 9.83
C VAL A 205 -8.12 -22.66 9.03
N VAL A 206 -7.97 -21.35 8.82
CA VAL A 206 -8.93 -20.55 8.03
C VAL A 206 -8.82 -20.81 6.52
N VAL A 207 -7.64 -21.20 6.03
CA VAL A 207 -7.36 -21.34 4.57
C VAL A 207 -8.38 -22.21 3.83
N PRO A 208 -8.76 -23.42 4.29
CA PRO A 208 -9.74 -24.24 3.59
C PRO A 208 -11.13 -23.61 3.50
N ALA A 209 -11.51 -22.76 4.45
CA ALA A 209 -12.81 -22.10 4.47
C ALA A 209 -12.84 -20.90 3.51
N CYS A 210 -11.77 -20.08 3.47
CA CYS A 210 -11.75 -18.89 2.62
C CYS A 210 -11.27 -19.19 1.18
N CYS A 211 -10.24 -20.02 1.00
CA CYS A 211 -9.50 -20.15 -0.26
C CYS A 211 -9.44 -21.59 -0.80
N SER A 212 -10.48 -22.40 -0.57
CA SER A 212 -10.57 -23.77 -1.11
C SER A 212 -10.35 -23.82 -2.63
N LYS A 213 -9.51 -24.75 -3.08
CA LYS A 213 -9.09 -24.94 -4.49
C LYS A 213 -8.37 -23.75 -5.13
N LYS A 214 -8.13 -22.65 -4.42
CA LYS A 214 -7.47 -21.47 -4.99
C LYS A 214 -5.96 -21.66 -5.03
N GLN A 215 -5.35 -21.23 -6.13
CA GLN A 215 -3.90 -21.32 -6.32
C GLN A 215 -3.11 -20.29 -5.50
N GLY A 216 -3.82 -19.36 -4.85
CA GLY A 216 -3.25 -18.38 -3.95
C GLY A 216 -4.25 -17.92 -2.91
N GLY A 217 -3.74 -17.45 -1.77
CA GLY A 217 -4.56 -17.03 -0.65
C GLY A 217 -3.77 -16.32 0.43
N ARG A 218 -4.48 -15.47 1.18
CA ARG A 218 -3.97 -14.70 2.31
C ARG A 218 -4.93 -14.81 3.47
N VAL A 219 -4.38 -14.95 4.66
CA VAL A 219 -5.08 -14.78 5.94
C VAL A 219 -4.23 -13.85 6.79
N ILE A 220 -4.81 -12.71 7.16
CA ILE A 220 -4.10 -11.63 7.83
C ILE A 220 -4.87 -11.29 9.11
N TYR A 221 -4.21 -11.49 10.24
CA TYR A 221 -4.61 -11.02 11.55
C TYR A 221 -3.79 -9.77 11.93
N PRO A 222 -4.19 -9.03 12.98
CA PRO A 222 -3.39 -7.92 13.46
C PRO A 222 -2.00 -8.31 13.98
N SER A 223 -1.81 -9.54 14.46
CA SER A 223 -0.53 -10.01 15.02
C SER A 223 0.23 -11.03 14.16
N CYS A 224 -0.38 -11.58 13.11
CA CYS A 224 0.30 -12.50 12.20
C CYS A 224 -0.39 -12.58 10.84
N ASN A 225 0.32 -13.04 9.83
CA ASN A 225 -0.24 -13.29 8.52
C ASN A 225 0.41 -14.48 7.83
N LEU A 226 -0.32 -15.04 6.87
CA LEU A 226 0.22 -15.95 5.87
C LEU A 226 -0.22 -15.54 4.47
N ARG A 227 0.62 -15.87 3.49
CA ARG A 227 0.33 -15.75 2.07
C ARG A 227 0.90 -16.96 1.33
N TYR A 228 0.16 -17.46 0.35
CA TYR A 228 0.65 -18.45 -0.60
C TYR A 228 0.24 -18.09 -2.03
N GLU A 229 1.09 -18.39 -3.01
CA GLU A 229 0.83 -18.22 -4.44
C GLU A 229 1.69 -19.21 -5.25
N VAL A 230 1.32 -19.42 -6.52
CA VAL A 230 2.10 -20.21 -7.50
C VAL A 230 3.15 -19.39 -8.26
N SER A 231 3.34 -18.13 -7.88
CA SER A 231 4.38 -17.24 -8.41
C SER A 231 5.11 -16.58 -7.25
N VAL A 232 6.38 -16.25 -7.43
CA VAL A 232 7.17 -15.56 -6.39
C VAL A 232 6.56 -14.18 -6.12
N PHE A 233 6.42 -13.82 -4.84
CA PHE A 233 5.83 -12.53 -4.39
C PHE A 233 6.62 -11.88 -3.25
N TYR A 234 7.81 -12.39 -2.97
CA TYR A 234 8.71 -11.87 -1.95
C TYR A 234 10.10 -11.71 -2.54
N ASP A 235 10.87 -10.77 -1.99
CA ASP A 235 12.26 -10.60 -2.37
C ASP A 235 13.08 -11.74 -1.75
N THR A 236 14.02 -12.26 -2.54
CA THR A 236 14.97 -13.28 -2.08
C THR A 236 16.04 -12.60 -1.23
N VAL A 237 15.69 -12.26 0.02
CA VAL A 237 16.71 -11.89 1.00
C VAL A 237 17.56 -13.14 1.21
N SER A 238 18.85 -13.04 0.96
CA SER A 238 19.82 -14.13 1.05
C SER A 238 19.80 -14.75 2.46
N SER A 239 18.92 -15.74 2.67
CA SER A 239 18.88 -16.54 3.87
C SER A 239 20.07 -17.50 3.81
N ALA A 240 21.16 -17.12 4.46
CA ALA A 240 22.27 -18.02 4.72
C ALA A 240 21.77 -19.11 5.69
N SER A 241 21.13 -20.16 5.14
CA SER A 241 20.95 -21.43 5.83
C SER A 241 22.25 -22.24 5.68
N PRO A 242 22.86 -22.76 6.77
CA PRO A 242 24.16 -23.44 6.71
C PRO A 242 24.20 -24.76 5.92
N ASN A 243 23.06 -25.28 5.42
CA ASN A 243 22.95 -26.67 4.99
C ASN A 243 22.34 -26.86 3.58
N SER A 244 22.79 -26.12 2.58
CA SER A 244 22.51 -26.47 1.18
C SER A 244 23.81 -26.88 0.46
N PRO A 245 23.91 -28.10 -0.11
CA PRO A 245 25.04 -28.47 -0.96
C PRO A 245 25.03 -27.55 -2.18
N GLY A 246 26.11 -26.78 -2.36
CA GLY A 246 26.22 -25.77 -3.40
C GLY A 246 25.86 -26.33 -4.78
N GLY A 247 24.78 -25.78 -5.36
CA GLY A 247 24.54 -25.90 -6.80
C GLY A 247 25.63 -25.15 -7.57
N PRO A 248 26.02 -25.64 -8.75
CA PRO A 248 27.02 -24.95 -9.56
C PRO A 248 26.50 -23.56 -9.97
N PRO A 249 27.38 -22.55 -10.08
CA PRO A 249 26.97 -21.21 -10.47
C PRO A 249 26.26 -21.23 -11.83
N PRO A 250 25.26 -20.34 -12.05
CA PRO A 250 24.62 -20.24 -13.35
C PRO A 250 25.70 -19.88 -14.38
N ASN A 251 25.81 -20.73 -15.39
CA ASN A 251 26.68 -20.55 -16.53
C ASN A 251 26.27 -19.25 -17.24
N SER A 252 26.99 -18.16 -16.98
CA SER A 252 26.86 -16.93 -17.75
C SER A 252 27.32 -17.25 -19.16
N THR A 253 26.38 -17.31 -20.09
CA THR A 253 26.68 -17.14 -21.51
C THR A 253 27.49 -15.86 -21.64
N GLU A 254 28.73 -15.98 -22.12
CA GLU A 254 29.60 -14.86 -22.50
C GLU A 254 28.89 -14.06 -23.60
N GLU A 255 28.06 -13.09 -23.20
CA GLU A 255 27.71 -11.99 -24.09
C GLU A 255 28.89 -11.00 -24.12
N ASP A 256 29.53 -10.99 -25.28
CA ASP A 256 30.61 -10.12 -25.72
C ASP A 256 30.53 -8.70 -25.11
N VAL A 257 31.46 -8.40 -24.21
CA VAL A 257 31.61 -7.13 -23.48
C VAL A 257 31.70 -5.93 -24.44
N ILE A 258 32.08 -6.15 -25.70
CA ILE A 258 32.22 -5.12 -26.73
C ILE A 258 30.86 -4.53 -27.16
N LYS A 259 29.75 -5.25 -26.94
CA LYS A 259 28.41 -4.77 -27.32
C LYS A 259 27.64 -4.03 -26.23
N ARG A 260 28.21 -3.90 -25.02
CA ARG A 260 27.54 -3.18 -23.93
C ARG A 260 27.61 -1.67 -24.18
N PRO A 261 26.48 -0.97 -24.41
CA PRO A 261 26.51 0.46 -24.63
C PRO A 261 27.03 1.17 -23.38
N THR A 262 27.96 2.09 -23.56
CA THR A 262 28.47 2.93 -22.47
C THR A 262 27.42 3.92 -22.01
N MET A 263 27.51 4.41 -20.77
CA MET A 263 26.61 5.45 -20.24
C MET A 263 26.56 6.69 -21.13
N ALA A 264 27.66 7.03 -21.81
CA ALA A 264 27.69 8.09 -22.81
C ALA A 264 26.79 7.80 -24.04
N SER A 265 26.69 6.54 -24.46
CA SER A 265 25.81 6.11 -25.57
C SER A 265 24.34 6.14 -25.17
N VAL A 266 24.02 5.78 -23.92
CA VAL A 266 22.66 5.88 -23.36
C VAL A 266 22.21 7.34 -23.28
N VAL A 267 23.10 8.24 -22.82
CA VAL A 267 22.81 9.68 -22.75
C VAL A 267 22.64 10.29 -24.15
N CYS A 268 23.36 9.82 -25.18
CA CYS A 268 23.17 10.28 -26.56
C CYS A 268 21.84 9.81 -27.18
N MET A 269 21.40 8.58 -26.86
CA MET A 269 20.11 8.05 -27.34
C MET A 269 18.90 8.73 -26.69
N LEU A 270 19.07 9.27 -25.48
CA LEU A 270 18.00 9.89 -24.69
C LEU A 270 17.95 11.43 -24.82
N ASN A 271 18.77 12.03 -25.70
CA ASN A 271 18.78 13.47 -25.89
C ASN A 271 18.05 13.87 -27.18
N PRO A 272 16.78 14.34 -27.12
CA PRO A 272 16.06 14.82 -28.29
C PRO A 272 16.52 16.25 -28.60
N SER A 273 17.70 16.39 -29.21
CA SER A 273 18.11 17.66 -29.81
C SER A 273 17.52 17.76 -31.22
N SER A 274 16.40 18.48 -31.32
CA SER A 274 15.79 19.07 -32.52
C SER A 274 15.42 18.13 -33.68
N VAL A 275 14.15 17.72 -33.72
CA VAL A 275 13.50 17.34 -34.99
C VAL A 275 13.17 18.64 -35.74
N PRO A 276 13.64 18.84 -36.98
CA PRO A 276 13.21 19.98 -37.77
C PRO A 276 11.74 19.80 -38.19
N LEU A 277 10.91 20.78 -37.85
CA LEU A 277 9.54 20.89 -38.38
C LEU A 277 9.59 21.10 -39.90
N PRO A 278 8.79 20.38 -40.70
CA PRO A 278 8.69 20.67 -42.13
C PRO A 278 8.07 22.06 -42.34
N THR A 279 8.58 22.76 -43.35
CA THR A 279 8.13 24.11 -43.73
C THR A 279 6.69 24.06 -44.25
N PRO A 280 5.80 24.98 -43.81
CA PRO A 280 4.42 24.98 -44.28
C PRO A 280 4.36 25.36 -45.76
N HIS A 281 3.73 24.51 -46.58
CA HIS A 281 3.40 24.86 -47.95
C HIS A 281 2.17 25.78 -48.00
N ARG A 282 2.19 26.70 -48.97
CA ARG A 282 1.18 27.73 -49.25
C ARG A 282 -0.23 27.12 -49.32
N PRO A 283 -1.28 27.76 -48.77
CA PRO A 283 -2.63 27.23 -48.90
C PRO A 283 -3.06 27.20 -50.37
N ALA A 284 -3.64 26.07 -50.78
CA ALA A 284 -4.30 25.95 -52.07
C ALA A 284 -5.55 26.84 -52.07
N VAL A 285 -5.60 27.76 -53.04
CA VAL A 285 -6.76 28.61 -53.32
C VAL A 285 -7.88 27.74 -53.86
N PHE A 286 -8.99 27.66 -53.14
CA PHE A 286 -10.19 26.95 -53.59
C PHE A 286 -10.94 27.85 -54.58
N ARG A 287 -11.01 27.43 -55.85
CA ARG A 287 -11.85 28.06 -56.87
C ARG A 287 -13.23 27.40 -56.81
N SER A 288 -14.24 28.23 -56.59
CA SER A 288 -15.66 27.90 -56.64
C SER A 288 -16.09 27.45 -58.04
N HIS A 289 -16.89 26.39 -58.09
CA HIS A 289 -17.98 26.29 -59.05
C HIS A 289 -19.21 25.82 -58.30
N GLY A 290 -20.18 26.72 -58.19
CA GLY A 290 -21.42 26.49 -57.48
C GLY A 290 -22.45 25.75 -58.32
N SER A 291 -23.40 25.16 -57.61
CA SER A 291 -24.81 25.34 -57.94
C SER A 291 -25.51 25.86 -56.68
N GLU A 292 -26.05 27.08 -56.79
CA GLU A 292 -27.07 27.69 -55.93
C GLU A 292 -28.27 26.72 -55.78
N SER A 293 -29.19 26.81 -54.83
CA SER A 293 -29.86 27.93 -54.16
C SER A 293 -30.79 27.26 -53.12
N ARG A 294 -31.40 27.86 -52.10
CA ARG A 294 -31.44 29.17 -51.47
C ARG A 294 -32.39 28.98 -50.26
N VAL A 295 -31.94 29.44 -49.09
CA VAL A 295 -32.60 30.29 -48.05
C VAL A 295 -34.12 30.11 -47.75
N ASP A 296 -34.63 30.33 -46.53
CA ASP A 296 -34.41 31.53 -45.71
C ASP A 296 -34.51 31.32 -44.19
N GLU A 297 -33.63 32.07 -43.54
CA GLU A 297 -33.54 32.49 -42.15
C GLU A 297 -34.24 33.85 -42.03
N LEU A 298 -34.89 34.17 -40.92
CA LEU A 298 -35.25 35.56 -40.60
C LEU A 298 -34.32 36.08 -39.50
N LYS A 299 -33.58 37.13 -39.89
CA LYS A 299 -32.52 37.82 -39.16
C LYS A 299 -33.02 38.73 -38.04
N VAL A 300 -32.14 38.91 -37.07
CA VAL A 300 -32.06 40.04 -36.15
C VAL A 300 -31.39 41.21 -36.89
N ASP A 301 -32.00 42.40 -36.82
CA ASP A 301 -31.43 43.64 -37.34
C ASP A 301 -30.92 44.53 -36.19
N GLN A 302 -29.81 45.22 -36.48
CA GLN A 302 -29.12 46.17 -35.61
C GLN A 302 -29.47 47.59 -36.07
N SER A 303 -29.94 48.49 -35.19
CA SER A 303 -29.76 49.93 -35.42
C SER A 303 -29.84 50.80 -34.15
N ASN A 304 -28.79 51.62 -34.00
CA ASN A 304 -28.77 53.06 -33.72
C ASN A 304 -28.87 53.71 -32.32
N ALA A 305 -28.02 54.76 -32.20
CA ALA A 305 -28.18 56.05 -31.52
C ALA A 305 -27.83 56.25 -30.02
N GLN A 306 -26.63 56.80 -29.81
CA GLN A 306 -26.30 58.06 -29.10
C GLN A 306 -27.09 58.56 -27.84
N ARG A 307 -26.27 58.95 -26.85
CA ARG A 307 -26.25 60.21 -26.04
C ARG A 307 -26.99 60.31 -24.68
N ILE A 308 -26.18 60.72 -23.67
CA ILE A 308 -26.45 61.66 -22.54
C ILE A 308 -27.37 61.06 -21.43
N SER A 309 -27.14 61.07 -20.11
CA SER A 309 -26.36 61.87 -19.13
C SER A 309 -26.39 61.14 -17.78
N ALA A 310 -25.37 61.31 -16.93
CA ALA A 310 -25.47 61.15 -15.46
C ALA A 310 -26.08 62.45 -14.85
N PRO A 311 -26.67 62.50 -13.62
CA PRO A 311 -25.95 62.20 -12.36
C PRO A 311 -26.80 61.73 -11.13
N SER A 312 -26.07 61.48 -10.02
CA SER A 312 -26.48 61.48 -8.58
C SER A 312 -27.32 60.29 -8.05
N SER A 313 -27.22 59.78 -6.81
CA SER A 313 -26.33 59.96 -5.64
C SER A 313 -26.77 59.01 -4.49
N VAL A 314 -25.82 58.52 -3.68
CA VAL A 314 -25.81 58.50 -2.19
C VAL A 314 -26.61 57.44 -1.36
N ASN A 315 -25.82 56.61 -0.63
CA ASN A 315 -25.93 56.06 0.76
C ASN A 315 -27.02 55.01 1.12
N GLU A 316 -26.90 54.13 2.13
CA GLU A 316 -25.86 53.72 3.12
C GLU A 316 -26.28 52.37 3.73
N ALA A 317 -25.34 51.71 4.41
CA ALA A 317 -25.53 50.52 5.23
C ALA A 317 -26.21 50.82 6.58
N SER A 318 -26.69 49.78 7.28
CA SER A 318 -26.80 49.80 8.74
C SER A 318 -26.39 48.46 9.34
N ILE A 319 -25.28 48.54 10.05
CA ILE A 319 -24.75 47.58 11.02
C ILE A 319 -25.46 47.89 12.35
N THR A 320 -25.85 46.85 13.10
CA THR A 320 -26.17 46.99 14.52
C THR A 320 -25.30 46.02 15.29
N GLU A 321 -24.45 46.58 16.14
CA GLU A 321 -23.56 45.91 17.10
C GLU A 321 -24.22 45.85 18.51
N PRO A 322 -23.59 45.20 19.51
CA PRO A 322 -24.25 44.53 20.63
C PRO A 322 -24.50 45.42 21.87
N TYR A 323 -25.25 44.90 22.84
CA TYR A 323 -25.39 45.48 24.18
C TYR A 323 -24.75 44.59 25.27
N PRO A 324 -24.12 45.18 26.30
CA PRO A 324 -23.53 44.46 27.43
C PRO A 324 -24.43 44.47 28.68
N ARG A 325 -24.43 43.36 29.43
CA ARG A 325 -24.34 43.27 30.90
C ARG A 325 -24.25 41.81 31.32
#